data_AF-A0AAV8AK87-F1
#
_entry.id   AF-A0AAV8AK87-F1
#
_cell.length_a   1.000
_cell.length_b   1.000
_cell.length_c   1.000
_cell.angle_alpha   90.00
_cell.angle_beta   90.00
_cell.angle_gamma   90.00
#
_symmetry.space_group_name_H-M   'P 1'
#
loop_
_entity.id
_entity.type
_entity.pdbx_description
1 polymer ?
#
loop_
_entity_poly.entity_id
_entity_poly.type
_entity_poly.pdbx_seq_one_letter_code
_entity_poly.pdbx_strand_id
1 'polypeptide(L)'
;MASSTRAYLVVLLIMAFYAGTQILSKVAFNRGIDTFAFSFYRIAIATIVLIPVALVLERKKAPPLSSKVAFKIFLHALYGITAPINLFSLGLKLSNSTPISALFNLIPVTTFVLAFLFRMETLNLKRIHGFLKATGVLLCFTGVVVLAFYSGPELKPINHHHLNLYHAKTSNIPRSSSNSKIRWAFGVLLMILATTCWSFWQVMQGPLLQEYPSKLLNATLQSIFATFQSLIVTLILQRNFSKWKLGLDITLLAAIYVGIFASALVQYLQIWVIQKRGPVFLAMNIPITLVITFSISWTFLGEIVHLGSIIGAILMIGGLYNVLLGKSREQKAMKQQNQEIELEKPLEYTEATVPVAENRV
;
A
#
# COMPACT_ATOMS: atom_id res chain seq x y z
N MET A 1 8.78 15.62 -18.66
CA MET A 1 7.93 16.05 -17.52
C MET A 1 6.57 15.36 -17.45
N ALA A 2 5.89 15.09 -18.58
CA ALA A 2 4.56 14.45 -18.61
C ALA A 2 4.45 13.07 -17.91
N SER A 3 5.51 12.24 -17.91
CA SER A 3 5.49 10.95 -17.21
C SER A 3 5.49 11.08 -15.68
N SER A 4 5.94 12.21 -15.14
CA SER A 4 5.95 12.48 -13.70
C SER A 4 4.58 12.82 -13.18
N THR A 5 3.91 13.77 -13.82
CA THR A 5 2.57 14.22 -13.44
C THR A 5 1.58 13.06 -13.46
N ARG A 6 1.64 12.18 -14.48
CA ARG A 6 0.80 10.99 -14.55
C ARG A 6 0.97 10.06 -13.34
N ALA A 7 2.20 9.84 -12.87
CA ALA A 7 2.44 8.97 -11.71
C ALA A 7 1.86 9.55 -10.41
N TYR A 8 1.95 10.87 -10.21
CA TYR A 8 1.34 11.54 -9.05
C TYR A 8 -0.19 11.47 -9.11
N LEU A 9 -0.81 11.71 -10.27
CA LEU A 9 -2.26 11.61 -10.44
C LEU A 9 -2.77 10.20 -10.15
N VAL A 10 -2.07 9.17 -10.65
CA VAL A 10 -2.42 7.77 -10.36
C VAL A 10 -2.31 7.47 -8.87
N VAL A 11 -1.27 7.97 -8.19
CA VAL A 11 -1.13 7.80 -6.74
C VAL A 11 -2.25 8.49 -5.98
N LEU A 12 -2.61 9.72 -6.32
CA LEU A 12 -3.74 10.42 -5.70
C LEU A 12 -5.06 9.66 -5.88
N LEU A 13 -5.28 9.10 -7.08
CA LEU A 13 -6.43 8.24 -7.35
C LEU A 13 -6.42 6.96 -6.49
N ILE A 14 -5.25 6.30 -6.33
CA ILE A 14 -5.10 5.16 -5.42
C ILE A 14 -5.49 5.53 -3.99
N MET A 15 -4.99 6.67 -3.49
CA MET A 15 -5.27 7.11 -2.11
C MET A 15 -6.75 7.45 -1.91
N ALA A 16 -7.41 8.01 -2.92
CA ALA A 16 -8.85 8.27 -2.88
C ALA A 16 -9.67 6.97 -2.79
N PHE A 17 -9.34 5.95 -3.59
CA PHE A 17 -10.02 4.64 -3.51
C PHE A 17 -9.76 3.92 -2.18
N TYR A 18 -8.55 4.03 -1.63
CA TYR A 18 -8.27 3.52 -0.30
C TYR A 18 -9.02 4.25 0.80
N ALA A 19 -9.22 5.56 0.69
CA ALA A 19 -10.03 6.30 1.66
C ALA A 19 -11.48 5.81 1.67
N GLY A 20 -12.08 5.64 0.47
CA GLY A 20 -13.41 5.02 0.35
C GLY A 20 -13.47 3.60 0.93
N THR A 21 -12.39 2.83 0.77
CA THR A 21 -12.28 1.47 1.33
C THR A 21 -12.29 1.46 2.85
N GLN A 22 -11.56 2.37 3.50
CA GLN A 22 -11.53 2.48 4.96
C GLN A 22 -12.94 2.77 5.50
N ILE A 23 -13.65 3.70 4.87
CA ILE A 23 -15.01 4.08 5.27
C ILE A 23 -15.99 2.92 5.06
N LEU A 24 -16.05 2.34 3.86
CA LEU A 24 -17.01 1.27 3.53
C LEU A 24 -16.73 -0.04 4.28
N SER A 25 -15.46 -0.36 4.53
CA SER A 25 -15.10 -1.53 5.35
C SER A 25 -15.54 -1.34 6.80
N LYS A 26 -15.41 -0.13 7.35
CA LYS A 26 -15.93 0.22 8.69
C LYS A 26 -17.45 0.06 8.76
N VAL A 27 -18.19 0.54 7.73
CA VAL A 27 -19.65 0.32 7.63
C VAL A 27 -19.99 -1.16 7.64
N ALA A 28 -19.30 -1.95 6.82
CA ALA A 28 -19.55 -3.38 6.69
C ALA A 28 -19.32 -4.10 8.03
N PHE A 29 -18.20 -3.80 8.71
CA PHE A 29 -17.88 -4.39 10.02
C PHE A 29 -18.87 -3.97 11.11
N ASN A 30 -19.35 -2.73 11.10
CA ASN A 30 -20.38 -2.26 12.04
C ASN A 30 -21.73 -2.96 11.83
N ARG A 31 -22.03 -3.41 10.61
CA ARG A 31 -23.20 -4.25 10.29
C ARG A 31 -23.04 -5.72 10.68
N GLY A 32 -21.86 -6.11 11.17
CA GLY A 32 -21.64 -7.42 11.79
C GLY A 32 -21.11 -8.50 10.83
N ILE A 33 -20.69 -8.15 9.61
CA ILE A 33 -20.00 -9.12 8.74
C ILE A 33 -18.68 -9.56 9.36
N ASP A 34 -18.34 -10.84 9.23
CA ASP A 34 -17.05 -11.33 9.68
C ASP A 34 -15.90 -10.75 8.83
N THR A 35 -14.84 -10.30 9.50
CA THR A 35 -13.69 -9.68 8.83
C THR A 35 -12.96 -10.63 7.87
N PHE A 36 -12.91 -11.94 8.17
CA PHE A 36 -12.28 -12.93 7.30
C PHE A 36 -13.16 -13.23 6.09
N ALA A 37 -14.47 -13.38 6.29
CA ALA A 37 -15.41 -13.57 5.19
C ALA A 37 -15.40 -12.36 4.24
N PHE A 38 -15.45 -11.14 4.79
CA PHE A 38 -15.32 -9.91 4.00
C PHE A 38 -14.00 -9.85 3.22
N SER A 39 -12.90 -10.27 3.86
CA SER A 39 -11.57 -10.36 3.23
C SER A 39 -11.54 -11.35 2.07
N PHE A 40 -12.18 -12.51 2.21
CA PHE A 40 -12.34 -13.46 1.11
C PHE A 40 -13.16 -12.86 -0.04
N TYR A 41 -14.34 -12.30 0.25
CA TYR A 41 -15.23 -11.75 -0.77
C TYR A 41 -14.58 -10.63 -1.58
N ARG A 42 -13.86 -9.70 -0.95
CA ARG A 42 -13.17 -8.63 -1.69
C ARG A 42 -12.12 -9.17 -2.68
N ILE A 43 -11.36 -10.21 -2.32
CA ILE A 43 -10.33 -10.77 -3.21
C ILE A 43 -11.00 -11.62 -4.31
N ALA A 44 -12.07 -12.37 -3.97
CA ALA A 44 -12.82 -13.14 -4.94
C ALA A 44 -13.46 -12.24 -6.02
N ILE A 45 -14.07 -11.12 -5.62
CA ILE A 45 -14.63 -10.12 -6.54
C ILE A 45 -13.52 -9.53 -7.43
N ALA A 46 -12.36 -9.23 -6.86
CA ALA A 46 -11.22 -8.74 -7.64
C ALA A 46 -10.77 -9.75 -8.70
N THR A 47 -10.69 -11.04 -8.35
CA THR A 47 -10.37 -12.12 -9.27
C THR A 47 -11.39 -12.22 -10.40
N ILE A 48 -12.68 -12.21 -10.09
CA ILE A 48 -13.76 -12.29 -11.08
C ILE A 48 -13.66 -11.13 -12.09
N VAL A 49 -13.27 -9.94 -11.64
CA VAL A 49 -13.13 -8.76 -12.49
C VAL A 49 -11.83 -8.78 -13.29
N LEU A 50 -10.71 -9.17 -12.68
CA LEU A 50 -9.39 -9.14 -13.30
C LEU A 50 -9.20 -10.24 -14.36
N ILE A 51 -9.83 -11.40 -14.21
CA ILE A 51 -9.71 -12.51 -15.17
C ILE A 51 -10.14 -12.09 -16.59
N PRO A 52 -11.39 -11.63 -16.84
CA PRO A 52 -11.82 -11.29 -18.20
C PRO A 52 -10.98 -10.15 -18.79
N VAL A 53 -10.66 -9.13 -17.98
CA VAL A 53 -9.86 -7.98 -18.42
C VAL A 53 -8.45 -8.41 -18.83
N ALA A 54 -7.81 -9.30 -18.06
CA ALA A 54 -6.49 -9.84 -18.40
C ALA A 54 -6.51 -10.75 -19.63
N LEU A 55 -7.55 -11.58 -19.77
CA LEU A 55 -7.70 -12.48 -20.91
C LEU A 55 -7.90 -11.71 -22.23
N VAL A 56 -8.58 -10.57 -22.19
CA VAL A 56 -8.79 -9.70 -23.37
C VAL A 56 -7.54 -8.89 -23.69
N LEU A 57 -6.88 -8.30 -22.70
CA LEU A 57 -5.83 -7.30 -22.94
C LEU A 57 -4.40 -7.86 -23.05
N GLU A 58 -4.05 -8.88 -22.26
CA GLU A 58 -2.66 -9.35 -22.14
C GLU A 58 -2.44 -10.81 -22.57
N ARG A 59 -3.48 -11.63 -22.72
CA ARG A 59 -3.33 -13.08 -23.02
C ARG A 59 -2.41 -13.38 -24.21
N LYS A 60 -2.52 -12.62 -25.30
CA LYS A 60 -1.71 -12.85 -26.53
C LYS A 60 -0.28 -12.30 -26.43
N LYS A 61 0.00 -11.43 -25.46
CA LYS A 61 1.28 -10.71 -25.32
C LYS A 61 2.11 -11.21 -24.13
N ALA A 62 1.49 -11.97 -23.23
CA ALA A 62 2.13 -12.44 -22.02
C ALA A 62 3.16 -13.54 -22.31
N PRO A 63 4.31 -13.54 -21.60
CA PRO A 63 5.26 -14.64 -21.67
C PRO A 63 4.66 -15.91 -21.05
N PRO A 64 5.10 -17.10 -21.51
CA PRO A 64 4.63 -18.36 -20.95
C PRO A 64 4.95 -18.45 -19.46
N LEU A 65 3.98 -18.94 -18.68
CA LEU A 65 4.12 -19.07 -17.23
C LEU A 65 4.84 -20.38 -16.89
N SER A 66 6.13 -20.29 -16.50
CA SER A 66 6.86 -21.42 -15.94
C SER A 66 6.35 -21.78 -14.53
N SER A 67 6.35 -23.06 -14.17
CA SER A 67 5.98 -23.52 -12.82
C SER A 67 6.78 -22.84 -11.70
N LYS A 68 8.06 -22.53 -11.95
CA LYS A 68 8.90 -21.78 -10.99
C LYS A 68 8.37 -20.37 -10.74
N VAL A 69 8.00 -19.66 -11.81
CA VAL A 69 7.43 -18.31 -11.73
C VAL A 69 6.04 -18.35 -11.11
N ALA A 70 5.21 -19.33 -11.48
CA ALA A 70 3.90 -19.54 -10.85
C ALA A 70 4.02 -19.74 -9.33
N PHE A 71 4.97 -20.56 -8.87
CA PHE A 71 5.23 -20.76 -7.44
C PHE A 71 5.72 -19.48 -6.74
N LYS A 72 6.61 -18.71 -7.39
CA LYS A 72 7.01 -17.39 -6.88
C LYS A 72 5.81 -16.45 -6.74
N ILE A 73 4.94 -16.36 -7.74
CA ILE A 73 3.72 -15.54 -7.70
C ILE A 73 2.76 -16.03 -6.61
N PHE A 74 2.63 -17.35 -6.42
CA PHE A 74 1.84 -17.94 -5.34
C PHE A 74 2.35 -17.50 -3.96
N LEU A 75 3.67 -17.60 -3.71
CA LEU A 75 4.26 -17.12 -2.46
C LEU A 75 4.11 -15.60 -2.31
N HIS A 76 4.29 -14.85 -3.40
CA HIS A 76 4.14 -13.40 -3.44
C HIS A 76 2.71 -12.94 -3.09
N ALA A 77 1.70 -13.68 -3.57
CA ALA A 77 0.30 -13.49 -3.19
C ALA A 77 0.04 -13.83 -1.72
N LEU A 78 0.69 -14.89 -1.21
CA LEU A 78 0.53 -15.35 0.17
C LEU A 78 0.97 -14.27 1.16
N TYR A 79 2.22 -13.79 1.06
CA TYR A 79 2.71 -12.78 1.99
C TYR A 79 2.27 -11.36 1.61
N GLY A 80 1.84 -11.12 0.37
CA GLY A 80 1.51 -9.76 -0.10
C GLY A 80 0.04 -9.38 -0.07
N ILE A 81 -0.86 -10.36 -0.06
CA ILE A 81 -2.30 -10.12 -0.09
C ILE A 81 -2.95 -10.91 1.05
N THR A 82 -2.82 -12.23 1.05
CA THR A 82 -3.56 -13.08 1.98
C THR A 82 -3.12 -12.88 3.43
N ALA A 83 -1.83 -13.03 3.73
CA ALA A 83 -1.30 -12.84 5.08
C ALA A 83 -1.61 -11.44 5.63
N PRO A 84 -1.26 -10.31 4.96
CA PRO A 84 -1.45 -9.00 5.55
C PRO A 84 -2.93 -8.67 5.79
N ILE A 85 -3.85 -9.03 4.89
CA ILE A 85 -5.29 -8.79 5.07
C ILE A 85 -5.86 -9.62 6.23
N ASN A 86 -5.47 -10.90 6.34
CA ASN A 86 -5.98 -11.78 7.40
C ASN A 86 -5.32 -11.49 8.77
N LEU A 87 -4.03 -11.16 8.80
CA LEU A 87 -3.32 -10.73 10.01
C LEU A 87 -3.89 -9.40 10.53
N PHE A 88 -4.18 -8.46 9.63
CA PHE A 88 -4.87 -7.21 9.97
C PHE A 88 -6.25 -7.49 10.59
N SER A 89 -7.03 -8.36 9.95
CA SER A 89 -8.35 -8.78 10.44
C SER A 89 -8.28 -9.42 11.84
N LEU A 90 -7.29 -10.30 12.07
CA LEU A 90 -7.08 -10.93 13.36
C LEU A 90 -6.62 -9.94 14.43
N GLY A 91 -5.70 -9.04 14.09
CA GLY A 91 -5.21 -7.97 14.97
C GLY A 91 -6.33 -7.05 15.44
N LEU A 92 -7.24 -6.67 14.53
CA LEU A 92 -8.44 -5.90 14.88
C LEU A 92 -9.34 -6.65 15.86
N LYS A 93 -9.65 -7.92 15.58
CA LYS A 93 -10.50 -8.76 16.46
C LYS A 93 -9.92 -8.94 17.86
N LEU A 94 -8.60 -9.01 18.00
CA LEU A 94 -7.96 -9.27 19.28
C LEU A 94 -7.94 -8.06 20.21
N SER A 95 -8.06 -6.85 19.67
CA SER A 95 -7.81 -5.66 20.49
C SER A 95 -8.75 -4.47 20.26
N ASN A 96 -9.56 -4.40 19.20
CA ASN A 96 -10.61 -3.38 18.96
C ASN A 96 -10.23 -1.92 19.31
N SER A 97 -8.94 -1.56 19.33
CA SER A 97 -8.46 -0.29 19.87
C SER A 97 -7.89 0.58 18.76
N THR A 98 -8.23 1.88 18.79
CA THR A 98 -7.73 2.93 17.89
C THR A 98 -6.21 2.92 17.68
N PRO A 99 -5.37 2.69 18.72
CA PRO A 99 -3.92 2.66 18.56
C PRO A 99 -3.42 1.59 17.59
N ILE A 100 -4.07 0.42 17.53
CA ILE A 100 -3.61 -0.68 16.68
C ILE A 100 -3.92 -0.41 15.21
N SER A 101 -5.08 0.15 14.89
CA SER A 101 -5.40 0.55 13.51
C SER A 101 -4.43 1.60 12.98
N ALA A 102 -3.92 2.48 13.86
CA ALA A 102 -2.91 3.47 13.50
C ALA A 102 -1.58 2.84 13.04
N LEU A 103 -1.24 1.64 13.53
CA LEU A 103 0.00 0.95 13.13
C LEU A 103 0.05 0.60 11.64
N PHE A 104 -1.09 0.52 10.95
CA PHE A 104 -1.11 0.34 9.48
C PHE A 104 -0.31 1.43 8.75
N ASN A 105 -0.21 2.61 9.37
CA ASN A 105 0.54 3.73 8.84
C ASN A 105 2.05 3.60 8.98
N LEU A 106 2.57 2.49 9.53
CA LEU A 106 3.99 2.17 9.51
C LEU A 106 4.50 1.73 8.13
N ILE A 107 3.62 1.44 7.16
CA ILE A 107 4.03 0.99 5.81
C ILE A 107 5.11 1.86 5.16
N PRO A 108 5.06 3.22 5.18
CA PRO A 108 6.13 4.05 4.64
C PRO A 108 7.49 3.79 5.29
N VAL A 109 7.50 3.63 6.62
CA VAL A 109 8.71 3.41 7.43
C VAL A 109 9.28 2.02 7.14
N THR A 110 8.45 0.98 7.25
CA THR A 110 8.86 -0.41 7.00
C THR A 110 9.27 -0.63 5.54
N THR A 111 8.58 -0.01 4.58
CA THR A 111 8.96 -0.07 3.15
C THR A 111 10.30 0.58 2.91
N PHE A 112 10.57 1.73 3.54
CA PHE A 112 11.87 2.39 3.41
C PHE A 112 13.00 1.54 3.99
N VAL A 113 12.82 0.98 5.19
CA VAL A 113 13.80 0.10 5.83
C VAL A 113 14.09 -1.12 4.95
N LEU A 114 13.04 -1.79 4.44
CA LEU A 114 13.23 -2.94 3.54
C LEU A 114 13.91 -2.52 2.24
N ALA A 115 13.51 -1.40 1.62
CA ALA A 115 14.15 -0.92 0.40
C ALA A 115 15.63 -0.59 0.61
N PHE A 116 16.00 -0.07 1.78
CA PHE A 116 17.40 0.14 2.17
C PHE A 116 18.15 -1.19 2.34
N LEU A 117 17.57 -2.17 3.05
CA LEU A 117 18.16 -3.51 3.24
C LEU A 117 18.39 -4.25 1.91
N PHE A 118 17.44 -4.14 0.98
CA PHE A 118 17.55 -4.71 -0.38
C PHE A 118 18.40 -3.85 -1.33
N ARG A 119 19.07 -2.80 -0.84
CA ARG A 119 19.91 -1.88 -1.62
C ARG A 119 19.18 -1.19 -2.78
N MET A 120 17.85 -1.06 -2.69
CA MET A 120 17.04 -0.28 -3.63
C MET A 120 17.04 1.22 -3.30
N GLU A 121 17.43 1.58 -2.08
CA GLU A 121 17.65 2.96 -1.65
C GLU A 121 19.04 3.11 -1.03
N THR A 122 19.66 4.28 -1.25
CA THR A 122 20.90 4.65 -0.56
C THR A 122 20.63 5.71 0.50
N LEU A 123 21.29 5.57 1.64
CA LEU A 123 21.28 6.52 2.74
C LEU A 123 22.70 7.00 3.00
N ASN A 124 23.04 8.17 2.45
CA ASN A 124 24.27 8.87 2.80
C ASN A 124 23.94 10.09 3.64
N LEU A 125 24.05 9.95 4.97
CA LEU A 125 23.71 11.02 5.92
C LEU A 125 24.63 12.24 5.82
N LYS A 126 25.82 12.11 5.20
CA LYS A 126 26.72 13.25 4.95
C LYS A 126 26.20 14.16 3.83
N ARG A 127 25.30 13.67 2.97
CA ARG A 127 24.71 14.44 1.87
C ARG A 127 23.30 14.89 2.24
N ILE A 128 22.93 16.08 1.78
CA ILE A 128 21.61 16.67 2.05
C ILE A 128 20.44 15.77 1.64
N HIS A 129 20.58 15.03 0.52
CA HIS A 129 19.52 14.12 0.08
C HIS A 129 19.31 12.93 1.03
N GLY A 130 20.38 12.34 1.57
CA GLY A 130 20.28 11.24 2.53
C GLY A 130 19.77 11.71 3.89
N PHE A 131 20.20 12.89 4.35
CA PHE A 131 19.66 13.52 5.55
C PHE A 131 18.14 13.79 5.45
N LEU A 132 17.67 14.33 4.32
CA LEU A 132 16.24 14.56 4.07
C LEU A 132 15.44 13.26 4.06
N LYS A 133 15.95 12.18 3.48
CA LYS A 133 15.29 10.86 3.53
C LYS A 133 15.18 10.35 4.97
N ALA A 134 16.26 10.39 5.74
CA ALA A 134 16.27 9.89 7.11
C ALA A 134 15.34 10.68 8.04
N THR A 135 15.40 12.01 7.99
CA THR A 135 14.50 12.88 8.77
C THR A 135 13.05 12.71 8.34
N GLY A 136 12.78 12.50 7.05
CA GLY A 136 11.43 12.24 6.57
C GLY A 136 10.84 10.92 7.09
N VAL A 137 11.65 9.85 7.14
CA VAL A 137 11.24 8.56 7.73
C VAL A 137 10.98 8.70 9.23
N LEU A 138 11.84 9.45 9.93
CA LEU A 138 11.66 9.72 11.37
C LEU A 138 10.36 10.49 11.64
N LEU A 139 10.08 11.55 10.86
CA LEU A 139 8.81 12.30 10.97
C LEU A 139 7.58 11.43 10.71
N CYS A 140 7.63 10.54 9.71
CA CYS A 140 6.58 9.56 9.48
C CYS A 140 6.38 8.66 10.70
N PHE A 141 7.46 8.10 11.25
CA PHE A 141 7.38 7.25 12.44
C PHE A 141 6.80 7.99 13.64
N THR A 142 7.29 9.21 13.92
CA THR A 142 6.76 10.07 14.99
C THR A 142 5.28 10.37 14.76
N GLY A 143 4.86 10.65 13.52
CA GLY A 143 3.46 10.89 13.19
C GLY A 143 2.56 9.68 13.48
N VAL A 144 3.04 8.45 13.23
CA VAL A 144 2.31 7.23 13.60
C VAL A 144 2.20 7.07 15.12
N VAL A 145 3.29 7.33 15.85
CA VAL A 145 3.28 7.28 17.32
C VAL A 145 2.29 8.29 17.90
N VAL A 146 2.26 9.53 17.38
CA VAL A 146 1.28 10.54 17.79
C VAL A 146 -0.14 10.08 17.47
N LEU A 147 -0.39 9.59 16.25
CA LEU A 147 -1.70 9.08 15.84
C LEU A 147 -2.19 7.91 16.73
N ALA A 148 -1.28 7.06 17.19
CA ALA A 148 -1.61 5.89 18.00
C ALA A 148 -1.87 6.23 19.47
N PHE A 149 -1.10 7.15 20.07
CA PHE A 149 -1.08 7.36 21.52
C PHE A 149 -1.64 8.70 21.98
N TYR A 150 -1.76 9.69 21.09
CA TYR A 150 -2.28 11.00 21.43
C TYR A 150 -3.63 11.22 20.75
N SER A 151 -4.70 11.30 21.55
CA SER A 151 -6.02 11.71 21.03
C SER A 151 -6.17 13.24 21.09
N GLY A 152 -5.85 13.87 22.22
CA GLY A 152 -6.05 15.30 22.40
C GLY A 152 -7.55 15.72 22.36
N PRO A 153 -7.84 17.02 22.29
CA PRO A 153 -9.21 17.55 22.28
C PRO A 153 -10.03 17.08 21.06
N GLU A 154 -11.34 16.99 21.27
CA GLU A 154 -12.33 16.66 20.25
C GLU A 154 -12.73 17.89 19.43
N LEU A 155 -12.65 17.78 18.11
CA LEU A 155 -13.11 18.81 17.18
C LEU A 155 -14.51 18.45 16.71
N LYS A 156 -15.46 19.34 16.99
CA LYS A 156 -16.87 19.15 16.63
C LYS A 156 -17.05 19.22 15.11
N PRO A 157 -17.89 18.36 14.52
CA PRO A 157 -18.16 18.38 13.08
C PRO A 157 -18.84 19.70 12.66
N ILE A 158 -18.59 20.12 11.42
CA ILE A 158 -19.10 21.39 10.86
C ILE A 158 -20.59 21.28 10.47
N ASN A 159 -21.07 20.07 10.17
CA ASN A 159 -22.45 19.82 9.78
C ASN A 159 -23.25 19.20 10.95
N HIS A 160 -24.33 19.88 11.35
CA HIS A 160 -25.27 19.42 12.38
C HIS A 160 -26.26 18.34 11.90
N HIS A 161 -26.29 18.03 10.60
CA HIS A 161 -27.05 16.90 10.08
C HIS A 161 -26.33 15.60 10.38
N HIS A 162 -26.64 15.02 11.54
CA HIS A 162 -26.27 13.64 11.86
C HIS A 162 -27.03 12.71 10.91
N LEU A 163 -26.41 12.36 9.77
CA LEU A 163 -26.79 11.15 9.05
C LEU A 163 -26.51 9.99 10.01
N ASN A 164 -27.53 9.58 10.76
CA ASN A 164 -27.47 8.60 11.84
C ASN A 164 -27.29 7.16 11.32
N LEU A 165 -26.38 6.99 10.35
CA LEU A 165 -25.95 5.72 9.77
C LEU A 165 -24.89 5.01 10.64
N TYR A 166 -24.37 5.70 11.67
CA TYR A 166 -23.29 5.26 12.53
C TYR A 166 -23.67 5.34 14.02
N HIS A 167 -24.34 4.31 14.52
CA HIS A 167 -24.20 3.97 15.93
C HIS A 167 -22.92 3.16 16.10
N ALA A 168 -21.78 3.84 16.29
CA ALA A 168 -20.63 3.18 16.88
C ALA A 168 -21.02 2.77 18.30
N LYS A 169 -21.32 1.48 18.52
CA LYS A 169 -21.31 0.94 19.88
C LYS A 169 -19.89 1.09 20.40
N THR A 170 -19.63 2.14 21.17
CA THR A 170 -18.50 2.20 22.10
C THR A 170 -18.74 1.07 23.09
N SER A 171 -18.23 -0.13 22.78
CA SER A 171 -18.22 -1.22 23.74
C SER A 171 -17.31 -0.80 24.88
N ASN A 172 -17.91 -0.40 25.99
CA ASN A 172 -17.24 -0.18 27.26
C ASN A 172 -16.36 -1.40 27.57
N ILE A 173 -15.07 -1.16 27.74
CA ILE A 173 -14.06 -2.16 28.06
C ILE A 173 -14.35 -2.72 29.46
N PRO A 174 -14.52 -4.04 29.65
CA PRO A 174 -14.44 -4.63 30.98
C PRO A 174 -13.00 -4.52 31.49
N ARG A 175 -12.85 -4.08 32.73
CA ARG A 175 -11.58 -3.93 33.46
C ARG A 175 -10.63 -5.13 33.25
N SER A 176 -9.42 -4.80 32.79
CA SER A 176 -8.11 -5.44 33.01
C SER A 176 -8.08 -6.81 33.73
N SER A 177 -7.92 -7.89 32.96
CA SER A 177 -7.32 -9.16 33.41
C SER A 177 -5.97 -9.39 32.71
N SER A 178 -5.05 -10.18 33.28
CA SER A 178 -3.73 -10.48 32.66
C SER A 178 -3.85 -10.97 31.21
N ASN A 179 -4.88 -11.79 30.93
CA ASN A 179 -5.22 -12.28 29.59
C ASN A 179 -5.57 -11.16 28.58
N SER A 180 -6.07 -10.02 29.04
CA SER A 180 -6.38 -8.88 28.16
C SER A 180 -5.12 -8.19 27.62
N LYS A 181 -4.06 -8.08 28.43
CA LYS A 181 -2.78 -7.46 28.02
C LYS A 181 -2.04 -8.33 27.01
N ILE A 182 -2.02 -9.65 27.22
CA ILE A 182 -1.39 -10.60 26.29
C ILE A 182 -2.10 -10.57 24.93
N ARG A 183 -3.44 -10.59 24.92
CA ARG A 183 -4.23 -10.49 23.68
C ARG A 183 -4.00 -9.18 22.94
N TRP A 184 -3.92 -8.07 23.67
CA TRP A 184 -3.59 -6.76 23.10
C TRP A 184 -2.19 -6.76 22.47
N ALA A 185 -1.18 -7.22 23.20
CA ALA A 185 0.20 -7.28 22.71
C ALA A 185 0.34 -8.20 21.48
N PHE A 186 -0.37 -9.33 21.47
CA PHE A 186 -0.43 -10.21 20.32
C PHE A 186 -1.11 -9.53 19.11
N GLY A 187 -2.18 -8.75 19.34
CA GLY A 187 -2.81 -7.92 18.30
C GLY A 187 -1.85 -6.88 17.69
N VAL A 188 -1.03 -6.22 18.51
CA VAL A 188 0.02 -5.29 18.07
C VAL A 188 1.05 -6.02 17.20
N LEU A 189 1.55 -7.17 17.65
CA LEU A 189 2.52 -7.98 16.91
C LEU A 189 1.99 -8.38 15.54
N LEU A 190 0.73 -8.84 15.47
CA LEU A 190 0.09 -9.22 14.21
C LEU A 190 -0.07 -8.04 13.26
N MET A 191 -0.31 -6.83 13.76
CA MET A 191 -0.43 -5.64 12.93
C MET A 191 0.92 -5.17 12.37
N ILE A 192 1.98 -5.25 13.18
CA ILE A 192 3.35 -5.00 12.72
C ILE A 192 3.75 -6.04 11.67
N LEU A 193 3.38 -7.32 11.87
CA LEU A 193 3.62 -8.37 10.88
C LEU A 193 2.84 -8.11 9.58
N ALA A 194 1.57 -7.72 9.67
CA ALA A 194 0.74 -7.38 8.52
C ALA A 194 1.34 -6.23 7.69
N THR A 195 1.76 -5.15 8.34
CA THR A 195 2.38 -3.99 7.67
C THR A 195 3.73 -4.32 7.06
N THR A 196 4.53 -5.15 7.73
CA THR A 196 5.81 -5.64 7.23
C THR A 196 5.61 -6.51 5.99
N CYS A 197 4.67 -7.46 6.03
CA CYS A 197 4.27 -8.30 4.89
C CYS A 197 3.84 -7.46 3.67
N TRP A 198 2.98 -6.46 3.89
CA TRP A 198 2.53 -5.55 2.84
C TRP A 198 3.68 -4.73 2.25
N SER A 199 4.57 -4.24 3.10
CA SER A 199 5.76 -3.47 2.69
C SER A 199 6.73 -4.34 1.88
N PHE A 200 6.94 -5.58 2.33
CA PHE A 200 7.78 -6.55 1.64
C PHE A 200 7.25 -6.88 0.25
N TRP A 201 5.93 -7.02 0.10
CA TRP A 201 5.28 -7.16 -1.21
C TRP A 201 5.56 -5.99 -2.14
N GLN A 202 5.43 -4.75 -1.66
CA GLN A 202 5.74 -3.58 -2.48
C GLN A 202 7.20 -3.62 -2.96
N VAL A 203 8.15 -3.90 -2.05
CA VAL A 203 9.58 -3.92 -2.37
C VAL A 203 9.92 -5.03 -3.38
N MET A 204 9.40 -6.23 -3.18
CA MET A 204 9.64 -7.38 -4.05
C MET A 204 8.86 -7.33 -5.38
N GLN A 205 7.86 -6.45 -5.50
CA GLN A 205 7.06 -6.33 -6.72
C GLN A 205 7.90 -5.91 -7.94
N GLY A 206 8.93 -5.09 -7.75
CA GLY A 206 9.87 -4.68 -8.80
C GLY A 206 10.65 -5.87 -9.38
N PRO A 207 11.43 -6.59 -8.55
CA PRO A 207 12.12 -7.83 -8.94
C PRO A 207 11.19 -8.87 -9.59
N LEU A 208 9.99 -9.08 -9.05
CA LEU A 208 9.03 -10.03 -9.64
C LEU A 208 8.64 -9.64 -11.07
N LEU A 209 8.47 -8.34 -11.35
CA LEU A 209 8.14 -7.85 -12.69
C LEU A 209 9.31 -7.94 -13.68
N GLN A 210 10.55 -8.15 -13.22
CA GLN A 210 11.67 -8.45 -14.10
C GLN A 210 11.59 -9.89 -14.63
N GLU A 211 11.11 -10.83 -13.81
CA GLU A 211 10.88 -12.22 -14.22
C GLU A 211 9.55 -12.40 -14.99
N TYR A 212 8.51 -11.66 -14.60
CA TYR A 212 7.19 -11.72 -15.23
C TYR A 212 6.66 -10.31 -15.55
N PRO A 213 6.97 -9.77 -16.75
CA PRO A 213 6.71 -8.36 -17.10
C PRO A 213 5.23 -8.00 -17.32
N SER A 214 4.33 -8.98 -17.43
CA SER A 214 2.89 -8.78 -17.68
C SER A 214 2.20 -8.27 -16.41
N LYS A 215 1.96 -6.96 -16.32
CA LYS A 215 1.49 -6.32 -15.08
C LYS A 215 0.07 -6.72 -14.70
N LEU A 216 -0.85 -6.69 -15.67
CA LEU A 216 -2.24 -7.04 -15.41
C LEU A 216 -2.35 -8.53 -15.11
N LEU A 217 -1.70 -9.38 -15.90
CA LEU A 217 -1.72 -10.82 -15.67
C LEU A 217 -1.03 -11.23 -14.36
N ASN A 218 0.05 -10.55 -13.95
CA ASN A 218 0.64 -10.72 -12.61
C ASN A 218 -0.38 -10.37 -11.51
N ALA A 219 -1.08 -9.24 -11.62
CA ALA A 219 -2.12 -8.85 -10.67
C ALA A 219 -3.25 -9.90 -10.60
N THR A 220 -3.69 -10.40 -11.77
CA THR A 220 -4.71 -11.43 -11.88
C THR A 220 -4.26 -12.75 -11.25
N LEU A 221 -3.05 -13.23 -11.55
CA LEU A 221 -2.52 -14.46 -10.97
C LEU A 221 -2.37 -14.35 -9.45
N GLN A 222 -1.88 -13.20 -8.96
CA GLN A 222 -1.82 -12.95 -7.51
C GLN A 222 -3.21 -12.94 -6.88
N SER A 223 -4.21 -12.33 -7.52
CA SER A 223 -5.60 -12.34 -7.02
C SER A 223 -6.20 -13.76 -7.00
N ILE A 224 -5.94 -14.57 -8.04
CA ILE A 224 -6.38 -15.98 -8.10
C ILE A 224 -5.79 -16.77 -6.93
N PHE A 225 -4.46 -16.73 -6.76
CA PHE A 225 -3.80 -17.43 -5.66
C PHE A 225 -4.24 -16.91 -4.30
N ALA A 226 -4.35 -15.58 -4.14
CA ALA A 226 -4.80 -14.99 -2.89
C ALA A 226 -6.25 -15.35 -2.56
N THR A 227 -7.12 -15.51 -3.57
CA THR A 227 -8.51 -15.97 -3.39
C THR A 227 -8.51 -17.38 -2.83
N PHE A 228 -7.74 -18.29 -3.44
CA PHE A 228 -7.62 -19.67 -2.98
C PHE A 228 -7.03 -19.75 -1.56
N GLN A 229 -5.94 -19.03 -1.30
CA GLN A 229 -5.29 -19.01 0.01
C GLN A 229 -6.21 -18.38 1.08
N SER A 230 -6.90 -17.28 0.75
CA SER A 230 -7.83 -16.62 1.69
C SER A 230 -9.07 -17.45 1.95
N LEU A 231 -9.53 -18.25 0.97
CA LEU A 231 -10.61 -19.22 1.18
C LEU A 231 -10.19 -20.24 2.25
N ILE A 232 -9.00 -20.84 2.11
CA ILE A 232 -8.47 -21.80 3.10
C ILE A 232 -8.39 -21.16 4.48
N VAL A 233 -7.79 -19.96 4.58
CA VAL A 233 -7.67 -19.24 5.86
C VAL A 233 -9.04 -18.96 6.48
N THR A 234 -10.02 -18.51 5.68
CA THR A 234 -11.36 -18.21 6.17
C THR A 234 -12.09 -19.48 6.61
N LEU A 235 -11.95 -20.60 5.89
CA LEU A 235 -12.52 -21.89 6.29
C LEU A 235 -11.93 -22.38 7.62
N ILE A 236 -10.63 -22.17 7.85
CA ILE A 236 -9.96 -22.56 9.10
C ILE A 236 -10.40 -21.67 10.26
N LEU A 237 -10.35 -20.35 10.08
CA LEU A 237 -10.56 -19.36 11.14
C LEU A 237 -12.04 -19.04 11.41
N GLN A 238 -12.91 -19.25 10.42
CA GLN A 238 -14.33 -18.92 10.48
C GLN A 238 -15.18 -20.09 9.97
N ARG A 239 -15.21 -21.19 10.72
CA ARG A 239 -15.95 -22.42 10.36
C ARG A 239 -17.47 -22.27 10.36
N ASN A 240 -18.02 -21.26 11.05
CA ASN A 240 -19.46 -21.04 11.07
C ASN A 240 -19.90 -20.27 9.81
N PHE A 241 -20.45 -21.01 8.84
CA PHE A 241 -20.97 -20.51 7.56
C PHE A 241 -22.13 -19.52 7.70
N SER A 242 -22.84 -19.49 8.84
CA SER A 242 -23.86 -18.46 9.07
C SER A 242 -23.27 -17.05 9.09
N LYS A 243 -21.99 -16.91 9.50
CA LYS A 243 -21.28 -15.62 9.47
C LYS A 243 -20.68 -15.27 8.11
N TRP A 244 -20.77 -16.16 7.13
CA TRP A 244 -20.38 -15.90 5.75
C TRP A 244 -21.52 -15.28 4.94
N LYS A 245 -22.76 -15.34 5.45
CA LYS A 245 -23.92 -14.82 4.74
C LYS A 245 -23.73 -13.34 4.45
N LEU A 246 -23.51 -13.03 3.17
CA LEU A 246 -23.46 -11.68 2.65
C LEU A 246 -24.89 -11.27 2.33
N GLY A 247 -25.44 -10.32 3.09
CA GLY A 247 -26.78 -9.79 2.85
C GLY A 247 -26.83 -8.96 1.57
N LEU A 248 -27.99 -8.88 0.91
CA LEU A 248 -28.24 -7.95 -0.19
C LEU A 248 -28.42 -6.51 0.34
N ASP A 249 -27.45 -6.03 1.10
CA ASP A 249 -27.49 -4.75 1.78
C ASP A 249 -26.20 -3.94 1.54
N ILE A 250 -25.97 -2.93 2.39
CA ILE A 250 -24.77 -2.10 2.34
C ILE A 250 -23.47 -2.90 2.49
N THR A 251 -23.50 -4.09 3.10
CA THR A 251 -22.32 -4.97 3.24
C THR A 251 -21.90 -5.57 1.90
N LEU A 252 -22.85 -5.96 1.05
CA LEU A 252 -22.58 -6.40 -0.32
C LEU A 252 -22.04 -5.25 -1.17
N LEU A 253 -22.67 -4.07 -1.08
CA LEU A 253 -22.20 -2.89 -1.83
C LEU A 253 -20.77 -2.51 -1.42
N ALA A 254 -20.46 -2.57 -0.12
CA ALA A 254 -19.10 -2.36 0.38
C ALA A 254 -18.13 -3.44 -0.15
N ALA A 255 -18.51 -4.72 -0.14
CA ALA A 255 -17.67 -5.79 -0.67
C ALA A 255 -17.39 -5.63 -2.17
N ILE A 256 -18.41 -5.26 -2.96
CA ILE A 256 -18.28 -4.98 -4.40
C ILE A 256 -17.33 -3.80 -4.64
N TYR A 257 -17.55 -2.67 -3.95
CA TYR A 257 -16.68 -1.51 -4.09
C TYR A 257 -15.23 -1.84 -3.73
N VAL A 258 -14.99 -2.48 -2.58
CA VAL A 258 -13.64 -2.81 -2.10
C VAL A 258 -12.98 -3.86 -2.98
N GLY A 259 -13.75 -4.80 -3.53
CA GLY A 259 -13.24 -5.79 -4.49
C GLY A 259 -12.81 -5.14 -5.80
N ILE A 260 -13.68 -4.32 -6.41
CA ILE A 260 -13.42 -3.69 -7.71
C ILE A 260 -12.32 -2.63 -7.59
N PHE A 261 -12.52 -1.64 -6.72
CA PHE A 261 -11.66 -0.46 -6.69
C PHE A 261 -10.38 -0.72 -5.90
N ALA A 262 -10.48 -1.27 -4.69
CA ALA A 262 -9.33 -1.42 -3.81
C ALA A 262 -8.46 -2.65 -4.12
N SER A 263 -9.08 -3.72 -4.61
CA SER A 263 -8.41 -5.01 -4.76
C SER A 263 -8.08 -5.33 -6.22
N ALA A 264 -8.93 -4.96 -7.20
CA ALA A 264 -8.58 -5.12 -8.61
C ALA A 264 -7.86 -3.89 -9.19
N LEU A 265 -8.55 -2.75 -9.28
CA LEU A 265 -8.03 -1.56 -9.95
C LEU A 265 -6.79 -1.00 -9.24
N VAL A 266 -6.89 -0.75 -7.94
CA VAL A 266 -5.76 -0.21 -7.16
C VAL A 266 -4.57 -1.15 -7.17
N GLN A 267 -4.76 -2.47 -7.07
CA GLN A 267 -3.64 -3.40 -7.13
C GLN A 267 -2.88 -3.28 -8.46
N TYR A 268 -3.59 -3.26 -9.59
CA TYR A 268 -2.97 -3.01 -10.89
C TYR A 268 -2.23 -1.68 -10.94
N LEU A 269 -2.86 -0.60 -10.47
CA LEU A 269 -2.25 0.73 -10.44
C LEU A 269 -1.01 0.79 -9.53
N GLN A 270 -1.01 0.10 -8.39
CA GLN A 270 0.15 -0.01 -7.50
C GLN A 270 1.31 -0.69 -8.20
N ILE A 271 1.07 -1.84 -8.85
CA ILE A 271 2.08 -2.56 -9.63
C ILE A 271 2.66 -1.64 -10.71
N TRP A 272 1.80 -0.89 -11.40
CA TRP A 272 2.22 0.09 -12.40
C TRP A 272 3.08 1.22 -11.80
N VAL A 273 2.68 1.80 -10.65
CA VAL A 273 3.42 2.86 -9.97
C VAL A 273 4.77 2.35 -9.45
N ILE A 274 4.80 1.17 -8.82
CA ILE A 274 6.03 0.57 -8.29
C ILE A 274 7.04 0.36 -9.42
N GLN A 275 6.60 -0.15 -10.57
CA GLN A 275 7.49 -0.32 -11.72
C GLN A 275 8.03 1.02 -12.24
N LYS A 276 7.24 2.09 -12.20
CA LYS A 276 7.61 3.39 -12.77
C LYS A 276 8.41 4.29 -11.82
N ARG A 277 8.18 4.21 -10.52
CA ARG A 277 8.72 5.15 -9.51
C ARG A 277 9.33 4.48 -8.29
N GLY A 278 9.24 3.15 -8.21
CA GLY A 278 9.75 2.37 -7.10
C GLY A 278 8.76 2.25 -5.93
N PRO A 279 8.99 1.28 -5.03
CA PRO A 279 8.10 0.98 -3.91
C PRO A 279 8.03 2.09 -2.87
N VAL A 280 9.16 2.73 -2.57
CA VAL A 280 9.23 3.83 -1.59
C VAL A 280 8.38 5.03 -2.03
N PHE A 281 8.31 5.30 -3.34
CA PHE A 281 7.46 6.39 -3.84
C PHE A 281 5.99 6.12 -3.56
N LEU A 282 5.51 4.88 -3.80
CA LEU A 282 4.13 4.51 -3.50
C LEU A 282 3.86 4.57 -1.99
N ALA A 283 4.72 3.92 -1.19
CA ALA A 283 4.51 3.80 0.24
C ALA A 283 4.47 5.16 0.94
N MET A 284 5.37 6.08 0.58
CA MET A 284 5.41 7.40 1.20
C MET A 284 4.14 8.22 1.00
N ASN A 285 3.32 7.93 -0.03
CA ASN A 285 2.07 8.64 -0.29
C ASN A 285 0.86 8.05 0.47
N ILE A 286 0.99 6.90 1.13
CA ILE A 286 -0.08 6.28 1.93
C ILE A 286 -0.71 7.23 2.98
N PRO A 287 0.05 8.08 3.71
CA PRO A 287 -0.49 9.09 4.61
C PRO A 287 -1.59 10.00 4.01
N ILE A 288 -1.56 10.25 2.70
CA ILE A 288 -2.59 11.04 2.02
C ILE A 288 -3.96 10.36 2.15
N THR A 289 -4.01 9.03 2.16
CA THR A 289 -5.24 8.26 2.40
C THR A 289 -5.88 8.66 3.73
N LEU A 290 -5.09 8.80 4.81
CA LEU A 290 -5.61 9.23 6.10
C LEU A 290 -6.26 10.61 6.03
N VAL A 291 -5.58 11.55 5.38
CA VAL A 291 -6.06 12.94 5.28
C VAL A 291 -7.37 13.01 4.50
N ILE A 292 -7.46 12.29 3.38
CA ILE A 292 -8.71 12.18 2.61
C ILE A 292 -9.80 11.52 3.45
N THR A 293 -9.47 10.43 4.15
CA THR A 293 -10.43 9.69 5.00
C THR A 293 -10.97 10.59 6.12
N PHE A 294 -10.11 11.31 6.84
CA PHE A 294 -10.52 12.24 7.88
C PHE A 294 -11.35 13.40 7.33
N SER A 295 -10.97 13.94 6.18
CA SER A 295 -11.73 15.03 5.54
C SER A 295 -13.16 14.56 5.20
N ILE A 296 -13.32 13.36 4.64
CA ILE A 296 -14.63 12.78 4.32
C ILE A 296 -15.41 12.45 5.60
N SER A 297 -14.77 11.82 6.58
CA SER A 297 -15.37 11.51 7.89
C SER A 297 -15.89 12.75 8.62
N TRP A 298 -15.12 13.84 8.64
CA TRP A 298 -15.52 15.09 9.27
C TRP A 298 -16.71 15.72 8.54
N THR A 299 -16.60 15.88 7.21
CA THR A 299 -17.56 16.68 6.43
C THR A 299 -18.88 15.96 6.14
N PHE A 300 -18.83 14.66 5.80
CA PHE A 300 -19.99 13.91 5.35
C PHE A 300 -20.56 12.96 6.43
N LEU A 301 -19.71 12.39 7.29
CA LEU A 301 -20.17 11.43 8.31
C LEU A 301 -20.44 12.08 9.67
N GLY A 302 -19.99 13.32 9.88
CA GLY A 302 -20.13 14.02 11.16
C GLY A 302 -19.34 13.36 12.30
N GLU A 303 -18.24 12.66 11.99
CA GLU A 303 -17.40 12.04 13.01
C GLU A 303 -16.59 13.10 13.76
N ILE A 304 -16.44 12.89 15.08
CA ILE A 304 -15.56 13.70 15.92
C ILE A 304 -14.12 13.36 15.55
N VAL A 305 -13.35 14.38 15.14
CA VAL A 305 -11.93 14.21 14.84
C VAL A 305 -11.12 14.68 16.03
N HIS A 306 -10.19 13.84 16.45
CA HIS A 306 -9.28 14.11 17.56
C HIS A 306 -8.06 14.90 17.06
N LEU A 307 -7.59 15.88 17.86
CA LEU A 307 -6.44 16.73 17.50
C LEU A 307 -5.20 15.91 17.14
N GLY A 308 -4.94 14.82 17.85
CA GLY A 308 -3.77 13.99 17.59
C GLY A 308 -3.78 13.30 16.24
N SER A 309 -4.95 13.02 15.67
CA SER A 309 -5.06 12.55 14.28
C SER A 309 -4.58 13.58 13.27
N ILE A 310 -4.84 14.87 13.53
CA ILE A 310 -4.42 15.98 12.68
C ILE A 310 -2.91 16.18 12.78
N ILE A 311 -2.37 16.23 14.01
CA ILE A 311 -0.93 16.39 14.23
C ILE A 311 -0.17 15.21 13.62
N GLY A 312 -0.64 13.97 13.85
CA GLY A 312 -0.08 12.77 13.24
C GLY A 312 -0.07 12.85 11.71
N ALA A 313 -1.18 13.27 11.09
CA ALA A 313 -1.27 13.45 9.64
C ALA A 313 -0.30 14.52 9.10
N ILE A 314 -0.19 15.67 9.78
CA ILE A 314 0.75 16.73 9.40
C ILE A 314 2.19 16.22 9.45
N LEU A 315 2.57 15.51 10.51
CA LEU A 315 3.90 14.92 10.64
C LEU A 315 4.19 13.89 9.53
N MET A 316 3.22 13.04 9.22
CA MET A 316 3.37 12.04 8.15
C MET A 316 3.46 12.67 6.76
N ILE A 317 2.70 13.74 6.48
CA ILE A 317 2.82 14.51 5.22
C ILE A 317 4.17 15.23 5.14
N GLY A 318 4.62 15.85 6.24
CA GLY A 318 5.94 16.47 6.32
C GLY A 318 7.06 15.47 6.07
N GLY A 319 6.93 14.26 6.63
CA GLY A 319 7.83 13.15 6.38
C GLY A 319 7.89 12.72 4.91
N LEU A 320 6.72 12.57 4.28
CA LEU A 320 6.60 12.32 2.83
C LEU A 320 7.32 13.41 2.02
N TYR A 321 7.07 14.69 2.31
CA TYR A 321 7.68 15.80 1.58
C TYR A 321 9.21 15.75 1.67
N ASN A 322 9.75 15.51 2.87
CA ASN A 322 11.19 15.40 3.08
C ASN A 322 11.81 14.24 2.28
N VAL A 323 11.19 13.06 2.28
CA VAL A 323 11.69 11.91 1.50
C VAL A 323 11.65 12.20 -0.01
N LEU A 324 10.55 12.78 -0.51
CA LEU A 324 10.43 13.13 -1.92
C LEU A 324 11.44 14.22 -2.33
N LEU A 325 11.65 15.22 -1.49
CA LEU A 325 12.65 16.25 -1.72
C LEU A 325 14.06 15.65 -1.73
N GLY A 326 14.36 14.75 -0.80
CA GLY A 326 15.60 13.99 -0.77
C GLY A 326 15.82 13.22 -2.08
N LYS A 327 14.82 12.45 -2.53
CA LYS A 327 14.87 11.74 -3.81
C LYS A 327 15.05 12.67 -5.01
N SER A 328 14.34 13.80 -5.04
CA SER A 328 14.45 14.76 -6.15
C SER A 328 15.86 15.34 -6.23
N ARG A 329 16.48 15.67 -5.09
CA ARG A 329 17.86 16.17 -5.03
C ARG A 329 18.88 15.10 -5.42
N GLU A 330 18.70 13.87 -4.97
CA GLU A 330 19.54 12.73 -5.37
C GLU A 330 19.50 12.50 -6.89
N GLN A 331 18.30 12.53 -7.50
CA GLN A 331 18.15 12.40 -8.95
C GLN A 331 18.82 13.53 -9.74
N LYS A 332 18.79 14.76 -9.22
CA LYS A 332 19.50 15.89 -9.84
C LYS A 332 21.01 15.72 -9.75
N ALA A 333 21.53 15.33 -8.59
CA ALA A 333 22.96 15.09 -8.39
C ALA A 333 23.50 13.98 -9.30
N MET A 334 22.79 12.85 -9.43
CA MET A 334 23.18 11.77 -10.34
C MET A 334 23.20 12.22 -11.81
N LYS A 335 22.25 13.07 -12.23
CA LYS A 335 22.23 13.60 -13.61
C LYS A 335 23.40 14.52 -13.90
N GLN A 336 23.75 15.39 -12.95
CA GLN A 336 24.89 16.28 -13.08
C GLN A 336 26.20 15.48 -13.18
N GLN A 337 26.38 14.50 -12.30
CA GLN A 337 27.54 13.61 -12.32
C GLN A 337 27.65 12.82 -13.64
N ASN A 338 26.53 12.30 -14.17
CA ASN A 338 26.55 11.59 -15.45
C ASN A 338 26.89 12.52 -16.62
N GLN A 339 26.45 13.78 -16.60
CA GLN A 339 26.78 14.77 -17.64
C GLN A 339 28.27 15.14 -17.61
N GLU A 340 28.85 15.30 -16.41
CA GLU A 340 30.29 15.54 -16.25
C GLU A 340 31.12 14.36 -16.78
N ILE A 341 30.74 13.12 -16.45
CA ILE A 341 31.41 11.90 -16.96
C ILE A 341 31.32 11.80 -18.49
N GLU A 342 30.20 12.22 -19.08
CA GLU A 342 30.01 12.18 -20.53
C GLU A 342 30.83 13.25 -21.26
N LEU A 343 31.09 14.40 -20.61
CA LEU A 343 31.97 15.47 -21.09
C LEU A 343 33.46 15.14 -20.95
N GLU A 344 33.85 14.31 -19.97
CA GLU A 344 35.24 13.88 -19.75
C GLU A 344 35.67 12.66 -20.57
N LYS A 345 34.78 12.05 -21.37
CA LYS A 345 35.17 10.97 -22.28
C LYS A 345 36.16 11.51 -23.32
N PRO A 346 37.35 10.90 -23.49
CA PRO A 346 38.28 11.31 -24.53
C PRO A 346 37.61 11.23 -25.90
N LEU A 347 37.83 12.23 -26.75
CA LEU A 347 37.52 12.14 -28.18
C LEU A 347 38.35 10.98 -28.74
N GLU A 348 37.73 9.81 -28.89
CA GLU A 348 38.30 8.72 -29.66
C GLU A 348 38.41 9.26 -31.10
N TYR A 349 39.63 9.65 -31.48
CA TYR A 349 39.94 10.08 -32.83
C TYR A 349 39.59 8.92 -33.76
N THR A 350 38.45 9.02 -34.44
CA THR A 350 38.17 8.17 -35.60
C THR A 350 39.21 8.53 -36.65
N GLU A 351 40.29 7.76 -36.73
CA GLU A 351 41.17 7.76 -37.89
C GLU A 351 40.28 7.46 -39.11
N ALA A 352 39.97 8.52 -39.87
CA ALA A 352 39.44 8.39 -41.20
C ALA A 352 40.53 7.69 -42.02
N THR A 353 40.33 6.40 -42.28
CA THR A 353 41.09 5.65 -43.27
C THR A 353 40.93 6.35 -44.61
N VAL A 354 41.95 7.11 -45.00
CA VAL A 354 42.08 7.67 -46.36
C VAL A 354 42.22 6.48 -47.30
N PRO A 355 41.34 6.30 -48.30
CA PRO A 355 41.49 5.23 -49.26
C PRO A 355 42.73 5.52 -50.12
N VAL A 356 43.74 4.66 -50.01
CA VAL A 356 44.89 4.64 -50.92
C VAL A 356 44.37 4.23 -52.29
N ALA A 357 44.35 5.19 -53.23
CA ALA A 357 44.08 4.91 -54.63
C ALA A 357 45.23 4.04 -55.19
N GLU A 358 44.93 2.77 -55.44
CA GLU A 358 45.81 1.84 -56.14
C GLU A 358 45.83 2.24 -57.63
N ASN A 359 46.81 3.07 -58.03
CA ASN A 359 47.14 3.28 -59.43
C ASN A 359 47.82 2.01 -59.97
N ARG A 360 47.13 1.24 -60.80
CA ARG A 360 47.75 0.27 -61.70
C ARG A 360 47.95 0.89 -63.08
N VAL A 361 49.22 0.93 -63.47
CA VAL A 361 49.73 1.10 -64.85
C VAL A 361 49.62 -0.24 -65.56
#